data_AF-A0A5E4BSL7-F1
#
_entry.id   AF-A0A5E4BSL7-F1
#
_cell.length_a   1.000
_cell.length_b   1.000
_cell.length_c   1.000
_cell.angle_alpha   90.00
_cell.angle_beta   90.00
_cell.angle_gamma   90.00
#
_symmetry.space_group_name_H-M   'P 1'
#
loop_
_entity.id
_entity.type
_entity.pdbx_description
1 polymer ?
#
loop_
_entity_poly.entity_id
_entity_poly.type
_entity_poly.pdbx_seq_one_letter_code
_entity_poly.pdbx_strand_id
1 'polypeptide(L)'
;MPDTVEEMCPDIPQLEGLMKEINDLAESGARYTEMPHVIEVILPMLCNYLSYWWERGPENLPPSTGPCCTKVTSEHLSLILGNILKIINNNLGIDEASWMKRIAVFAQPIISKARPDLLRSHFIPTLEKLKKKAVKTVQEEEQLKADGKGDTQEAELLILDEFAVLCRDLYAFYPMLIRYVDNNRYGGDL
;
A
#
# COMPACT_ATOMS: atom_id res chain seq x y z
N MET A 1 13.36 10.36 39.32
CA MET A 1 12.94 9.49 38.20
C MET A 1 12.89 10.36 36.96
N PRO A 2 13.17 9.84 35.77
CA PRO A 2 12.94 10.58 34.53
C PRO A 2 11.53 11.16 34.50
N ASP A 3 11.40 12.36 33.96
CA ASP A 3 10.18 13.17 34.06
C ASP A 3 9.14 12.78 33.00
N THR A 4 9.55 12.03 31.96
CA THR A 4 8.66 11.52 30.92
C THR A 4 8.98 10.08 30.50
N VAL A 5 8.00 9.42 29.85
CA VAL A 5 8.14 8.04 29.38
C VAL A 5 9.21 7.94 28.28
N GLU A 6 9.41 9.00 27.49
CA GLU A 6 10.46 9.06 26.47
C GLU A 6 11.86 8.97 27.06
N GLU A 7 12.09 9.54 28.25
CA GLU A 7 13.37 9.47 28.95
C GLU A 7 13.62 8.10 29.59
N MET A 8 12.58 7.28 29.76
CA MET A 8 12.70 5.92 30.32
C MET A 8 13.10 4.88 29.28
N CYS A 9 12.83 5.13 27.99
CA CYS A 9 13.02 4.16 26.92
C CYS A 9 13.54 4.84 25.65
N PRO A 10 14.79 5.34 25.65
CA PRO A 10 15.36 6.08 24.52
C PRO A 10 15.47 5.25 23.24
N ASP A 11 15.49 3.92 23.36
CA ASP A 11 15.59 2.98 22.23
C ASP A 11 14.22 2.70 21.57
N ILE A 12 13.11 3.15 22.16
CA ILE A 12 11.78 2.96 21.55
C ILE A 12 11.62 3.97 20.40
N PRO A 13 11.37 3.48 19.17
CA PRO A 13 11.22 4.37 18.03
C PRO A 13 9.97 5.23 18.17
N GLN A 14 10.10 6.51 17.78
CA GLN A 14 8.97 7.44 17.75
C GLN A 14 8.06 7.16 16.56
N LEU A 15 6.75 7.31 16.76
CA LEU A 15 5.74 7.10 15.72
C LEU A 15 6.03 7.92 14.46
N GLU A 16 6.34 9.20 14.62
CA GLU A 16 6.66 10.10 13.50
C GLU A 16 7.90 9.66 12.73
N GLY A 17 8.92 9.13 13.43
CA GLY A 17 10.11 8.56 12.81
C GLY A 17 9.79 7.35 11.93
N LEU A 18 9.01 6.39 12.45
CA LEU A 18 8.59 5.21 11.69
C LEU A 18 7.70 5.56 10.49
N MET A 19 6.81 6.54 10.66
CA MET A 19 5.98 7.05 9.56
C MET A 19 6.84 7.71 8.47
N LYS A 20 7.89 8.45 8.88
CA LYS A 20 8.84 9.07 7.97
C LYS A 20 9.66 8.03 7.19
N GLU A 21 10.09 6.93 7.79
CA GLU A 21 10.81 5.88 7.07
C GLU A 21 9.98 5.27 5.93
N ILE A 22 8.68 5.03 6.15
CA ILE A 22 7.78 4.56 5.09
C ILE A 22 7.58 5.63 4.02
N ASN A 23 7.46 6.90 4.42
CA ASN A 23 7.36 8.02 3.48
C ASN A 23 8.61 8.14 2.60
N ASP A 24 9.79 8.10 3.20
CA ASP A 24 11.07 8.21 2.50
C ASP A 24 11.24 7.06 1.49
N LEU A 25 10.81 5.84 1.83
CA LEU A 25 10.76 4.72 0.88
C LEU A 25 9.78 4.99 -0.28
N ALA A 26 8.60 5.54 0.00
CA ALA A 26 7.60 5.86 -1.01
C ALA A 26 8.05 6.97 -1.98
N GLU A 27 8.78 7.97 -1.48
CA GLU A 27 9.30 9.10 -2.26
C GLU A 27 10.57 8.76 -3.04
N SER A 28 11.50 8.02 -2.44
CA SER A 28 12.79 7.71 -3.06
C SER A 28 12.70 6.73 -4.22
N GLY A 29 11.68 5.87 -4.23
CA GLY A 29 11.60 4.74 -5.16
C GLY A 29 12.72 3.72 -4.95
N ALA A 30 13.32 3.70 -3.75
CA ALA A 30 14.38 2.76 -3.40
C ALA A 30 13.91 1.32 -3.62
N ARG A 31 14.86 0.44 -3.99
CA ARG A 31 14.53 -0.96 -4.23
C ARG A 31 14.24 -1.65 -2.90
N TYR A 32 13.31 -2.59 -2.92
CA TYR A 32 13.01 -3.41 -1.74
C TYR A 32 14.26 -4.07 -1.13
N THR A 33 15.21 -4.49 -1.96
CA THR A 33 16.47 -5.11 -1.53
C THR A 33 17.36 -4.19 -0.69
N GLU A 34 17.18 -2.87 -0.81
CA GLU A 34 17.95 -1.86 -0.07
C GLU A 34 17.35 -1.63 1.33
N MET A 35 16.03 -1.76 1.48
CA MET A 35 15.32 -1.49 2.74
C MET A 35 14.23 -2.54 3.06
N PRO A 36 14.56 -3.84 3.15
CA PRO A 36 13.55 -4.89 3.35
C PRO A 36 12.85 -4.76 4.72
N HIS A 37 13.57 -4.30 5.76
CA HIS A 37 13.02 -4.12 7.10
C HIS A 37 11.85 -3.12 7.15
N VAL A 38 11.86 -2.09 6.30
CA VAL A 38 10.78 -1.09 6.25
C VAL A 38 9.48 -1.74 5.79
N ILE A 39 9.54 -2.57 4.76
CA ILE A 39 8.34 -3.26 4.22
C ILE A 39 7.93 -4.44 5.09
N GLU A 40 8.89 -5.22 5.59
CA GLU A 40 8.58 -6.50 6.24
C GLU A 40 8.30 -6.39 7.73
N VAL A 41 8.84 -5.36 8.38
CA VAL A 41 8.74 -5.18 9.83
C VAL A 41 7.98 -3.91 10.16
N ILE A 42 8.46 -2.76 9.68
CA ILE A 42 7.91 -1.46 10.07
C ILE A 42 6.48 -1.27 9.57
N LEU A 43 6.24 -1.51 8.29
CA LEU A 43 4.94 -1.32 7.64
C LEU A 43 3.83 -2.16 8.28
N PRO A 44 3.93 -3.50 8.45
CA PRO A 44 2.88 -4.27 9.12
C PRO A 44 2.73 -3.90 10.60
N MET A 45 3.82 -3.63 11.33
CA MET A 45 3.75 -3.19 12.71
C MET A 45 2.98 -1.87 12.83
N LEU A 46 3.30 -0.90 11.97
CA LEU A 46 2.69 0.43 11.98
C LEU A 46 1.22 0.38 11.58
N CYS A 47 0.85 -0.43 10.59
CA CYS A 47 -0.56 -0.63 10.22
C CYS A 47 -1.38 -1.17 11.39
N ASN A 48 -0.86 -2.15 12.13
CA ASN A 48 -1.53 -2.68 13.31
C ASN A 48 -1.57 -1.67 14.46
N TYR A 49 -0.46 -0.99 14.73
CA TYR A 49 -0.37 0.04 15.77
C TYR A 49 -1.40 1.16 15.52
N LEU A 50 -1.39 1.75 14.33
CA LEU A 50 -2.31 2.83 13.97
C LEU A 50 -3.76 2.37 14.02
N SER A 51 -4.06 1.18 13.51
CA SER A 51 -5.41 0.63 13.55
C SER A 51 -5.93 0.45 14.99
N TYR A 52 -5.10 -0.08 15.88
CA TYR A 52 -5.44 -0.32 17.29
C TYR A 52 -5.64 0.98 18.08
N TRP A 53 -4.75 1.96 17.89
CA TRP A 53 -4.81 3.22 18.63
C TRP A 53 -5.86 4.17 18.08
N TRP A 54 -6.17 4.11 16.79
CA TRP A 54 -7.29 4.87 16.21
C TRP A 54 -8.63 4.52 16.89
N GLU A 55 -8.87 3.26 17.23
CA GLU A 55 -10.09 2.84 17.95
C GLU A 55 -10.23 3.46 19.35
N ARG A 56 -9.11 3.92 19.92
CA ARG A 56 -9.03 4.60 21.22
C ARG A 56 -8.75 6.10 21.06
N GLY A 57 -8.78 6.58 19.82
CA GLY A 57 -8.46 7.94 19.46
C GLY A 57 -9.66 8.87 19.58
N PRO A 58 -9.41 10.18 19.39
CA PRO A 58 -10.43 11.21 19.53
C PRO A 58 -11.58 11.09 18.53
N GLU A 59 -11.37 10.42 17.39
CA GLU A 59 -12.38 10.24 16.35
C GLU A 59 -13.37 9.10 16.63
N ASN A 60 -12.98 8.14 17.49
CA ASN A 60 -13.79 6.95 17.76
C ASN A 60 -14.41 6.94 19.17
N LEU A 61 -13.93 7.83 20.06
CA LEU A 61 -14.47 7.96 21.41
C LEU A 61 -15.52 9.08 21.49
N PRO A 62 -16.56 8.93 22.34
CA PRO A 62 -17.53 9.99 22.58
C PRO A 62 -16.87 11.29 23.09
N PRO A 63 -17.40 12.48 22.75
CA PRO A 63 -16.85 13.76 23.22
C PRO A 63 -16.86 13.93 24.74
N SER A 64 -17.66 13.14 25.46
CA SER A 64 -17.74 13.11 26.92
C SER A 64 -16.62 12.32 27.59
N THR A 65 -15.87 11.55 26.82
CA THR A 65 -14.68 10.84 27.29
C THR A 65 -13.60 11.89 27.45
N GLY A 66 -12.96 11.96 28.62
CA GLY A 66 -11.96 13.00 28.94
C GLY A 66 -10.73 13.01 28.01
N PRO A 67 -9.58 13.54 28.46
CA PRO A 67 -8.38 13.61 27.63
C PRO A 67 -8.03 12.26 26.98
N CYS A 68 -7.94 12.21 25.65
CA CYS A 68 -7.61 10.99 24.92
C CYS A 68 -6.15 10.59 25.17
N CYS A 69 -5.92 9.30 25.41
CA CYS A 69 -4.58 8.75 25.65
C CYS A 69 -3.73 8.63 24.37
N THR A 70 -4.27 8.97 23.20
CA THR A 70 -3.58 8.91 21.91
C THR A 70 -4.04 10.05 21.00
N LYS A 71 -3.14 10.46 20.09
CA LYS A 71 -3.38 11.48 19.06
C LYS A 71 -3.58 10.87 17.66
N VAL A 72 -3.65 9.54 17.54
CA VAL A 72 -3.84 8.86 16.26
C VAL A 72 -5.23 9.18 15.70
N THR A 73 -5.26 9.57 14.43
CA THR A 73 -6.44 10.01 13.67
C THR A 73 -6.48 9.34 12.30
N SER A 74 -7.61 9.40 11.62
CA SER A 74 -7.77 8.90 10.24
C SER A 74 -6.77 9.54 9.28
N GLU A 75 -6.27 10.73 9.58
CA GLU A 75 -5.20 11.40 8.83
C GLU A 75 -3.89 10.59 8.84
N HIS A 76 -3.47 10.08 10.00
CA HIS A 76 -2.28 9.23 10.11
C HIS A 76 -2.43 7.95 9.30
N LEU A 77 -3.61 7.31 9.36
CA LEU A 77 -3.92 6.10 8.62
C LEU A 77 -3.96 6.37 7.11
N SER A 78 -4.50 7.51 6.71
CA SER A 78 -4.57 7.94 5.31
C SER A 78 -3.17 8.22 4.74
N LEU A 79 -2.30 8.86 5.51
CA LEU A 79 -0.92 9.11 5.10
C LEU A 79 -0.17 7.79 4.84
N ILE A 80 -0.26 6.85 5.78
CA ILE A 80 0.39 5.53 5.62
C ILE A 80 -0.21 4.75 4.46
N LEU A 81 -1.54 4.73 4.31
CA LEU A 81 -2.16 4.05 3.17
C LEU A 81 -1.77 4.70 1.83
N GLY A 82 -1.69 6.03 1.77
CA GLY A 82 -1.20 6.75 0.60
C GLY A 82 0.24 6.37 0.23
N ASN A 83 1.14 6.32 1.22
CA ASN A 83 2.52 5.88 1.02
C ASN A 83 2.61 4.43 0.55
N ILE A 84 1.78 3.54 1.12
CA ILE A 84 1.67 2.14 0.67
C ILE A 84 1.24 2.07 -0.81
N LEU A 85 0.22 2.83 -1.19
CA LEU A 85 -0.26 2.86 -2.59
C LEU A 85 0.80 3.43 -3.53
N LYS A 86 1.57 4.43 -3.09
CA LYS A 86 2.69 4.99 -3.85
C LYS A 86 3.81 3.95 -4.04
N ILE A 87 4.17 3.19 -3.00
CA ILE A 87 5.13 2.09 -3.08
C ILE A 87 4.65 1.04 -4.10
N ILE A 88 3.38 0.61 -4.02
CA ILE A 88 2.79 -0.32 -5.00
C ILE A 88 2.89 0.26 -6.40
N ASN A 89 2.44 1.50 -6.60
CA ASN A 89 2.41 2.16 -7.89
C ASN A 89 3.81 2.28 -8.53
N ASN A 90 4.83 2.56 -7.72
CA ASN A 90 6.22 2.66 -8.17
C ASN A 90 6.79 1.30 -8.63
N ASN A 91 6.32 0.19 -8.07
CA ASN A 91 6.83 -1.15 -8.35
C ASN A 91 6.01 -1.96 -9.38
N LEU A 92 4.92 -1.39 -9.91
CA LEU A 92 4.12 -2.02 -10.96
C LEU A 92 4.99 -2.35 -12.18
N GLY A 93 5.19 -3.65 -12.46
CA GLY A 93 5.95 -4.15 -13.62
C GLY A 93 7.39 -4.49 -13.37
N ILE A 94 7.86 -4.37 -12.13
CA ILE A 94 9.21 -4.79 -11.77
C ILE A 94 9.18 -6.29 -11.49
N ASP A 95 9.97 -7.10 -12.18
CA ASP A 95 9.93 -8.56 -12.05
C ASP A 95 10.23 -9.03 -10.61
N GLU A 96 11.20 -8.40 -9.95
CA GLU A 96 11.67 -8.73 -8.60
C GLU A 96 10.74 -8.24 -7.46
N ALA A 97 9.49 -7.86 -7.75
CA ALA A 97 8.56 -7.32 -6.76
C ALA A 97 7.52 -8.33 -6.21
N SER A 98 7.90 -9.60 -6.06
CA SER A 98 7.02 -10.67 -5.54
C SER A 98 6.44 -10.37 -4.15
N TRP A 99 7.14 -9.58 -3.33
CA TRP A 99 6.73 -9.12 -2.00
C TRP A 99 5.47 -8.25 -2.02
N MET A 100 5.10 -7.63 -3.14
CA MET A 100 3.94 -6.72 -3.23
C MET A 100 2.61 -7.39 -2.81
N LYS A 101 2.47 -8.71 -3.03
CA LYS A 101 1.29 -9.47 -2.59
C LYS A 101 1.08 -9.41 -1.08
N ARG A 102 2.16 -9.31 -0.28
CA ARG A 102 2.09 -9.20 1.19
C ARG A 102 1.61 -7.83 1.64
N ILE A 103 1.91 -6.76 0.89
CA ILE A 103 1.49 -5.41 1.25
C ILE A 103 -0.03 -5.29 1.36
N ALA A 104 -0.77 -5.92 0.44
CA ALA A 104 -2.23 -5.91 0.49
C ALA A 104 -2.76 -6.49 1.81
N VAL A 105 -2.09 -7.51 2.36
CA VAL A 105 -2.41 -8.11 3.67
C VAL A 105 -2.04 -7.16 4.80
N PHE A 106 -0.86 -6.54 4.73
CA PHE A 106 -0.39 -5.61 5.76
C PHE A 106 -1.27 -4.37 5.90
N ALA A 107 -1.81 -3.86 4.80
CA ALA A 107 -2.68 -2.69 4.79
C ALA A 107 -4.12 -2.97 5.28
N GLN A 108 -4.55 -4.25 5.38
CA GLN A 108 -5.92 -4.60 5.78
C GLN A 108 -6.42 -3.90 7.05
N PRO A 109 -5.62 -3.73 8.13
CA PRO A 109 -6.08 -3.09 9.36
C PRO A 109 -6.43 -1.61 9.21
N ILE A 110 -5.90 -0.91 8.20
CA ILE A 110 -6.04 0.55 8.07
C ILE A 110 -6.93 0.98 6.92
N ILE A 111 -7.18 0.12 5.91
CA ILE A 111 -7.91 0.49 4.68
C ILE A 111 -9.31 1.06 4.97
N SER A 112 -10.05 0.47 5.90
CA SER A 112 -11.42 0.89 6.23
C SER A 112 -11.49 2.12 7.14
N LYS A 113 -10.35 2.58 7.67
CA LYS A 113 -10.24 3.70 8.61
C LYS A 113 -9.55 4.92 7.96
N ALA A 114 -9.19 4.81 6.68
CA ALA A 114 -8.61 5.90 5.92
C ALA A 114 -9.71 6.80 5.32
N ARG A 115 -9.38 8.08 5.13
CA ARG A 115 -10.27 9.10 4.55
C ARG A 115 -10.53 8.86 3.06
N PRO A 116 -11.67 9.34 2.51
CA PRO A 116 -12.10 9.09 1.13
C PRO A 116 -11.22 9.72 0.03
N ASP A 117 -10.33 10.67 0.37
CA ASP A 117 -9.52 11.43 -0.58
C ASP A 117 -8.48 10.60 -1.34
N LEU A 118 -8.13 9.41 -0.85
CA LEU A 118 -7.18 8.50 -1.49
C LEU A 118 -7.71 7.90 -2.80
N LEU A 119 -9.03 7.92 -3.03
CA LEU A 119 -9.63 7.39 -4.26
C LEU A 119 -9.08 8.14 -5.48
N ARG A 120 -9.18 9.47 -5.44
CA ARG A 120 -8.77 10.34 -6.54
C ARG A 120 -7.26 10.51 -6.61
N SER A 121 -6.60 10.61 -5.47
CA SER A 121 -5.18 10.94 -5.41
C SER A 121 -4.25 9.74 -5.66
N HIS A 122 -4.65 8.52 -5.29
CA HIS A 122 -3.77 7.34 -5.33
C HIS A 122 -4.38 6.16 -6.10
N PHE A 123 -5.61 5.75 -5.76
CA PHE A 123 -6.20 4.55 -6.35
C PHE A 123 -6.48 4.70 -7.85
N ILE A 124 -7.16 5.78 -8.28
CA ILE A 124 -7.46 5.99 -9.70
C ILE A 124 -6.20 6.07 -10.56
N PRO A 125 -5.16 6.87 -10.22
CA PRO A 125 -3.91 6.89 -10.98
C PRO A 125 -3.24 5.51 -11.10
N THR A 126 -3.24 4.73 -10.02
CA THR A 126 -2.67 3.37 -9.99
C THR A 126 -3.47 2.42 -10.88
N LEU A 127 -4.80 2.50 -10.84
CA LEU A 127 -5.69 1.71 -11.68
C LEU A 127 -5.49 2.02 -13.17
N GLU A 128 -5.37 3.30 -13.54
CA GLU A 128 -5.10 3.71 -14.92
C GLU A 128 -3.72 3.21 -15.40
N LYS A 129 -2.70 3.24 -14.54
CA LYS A 129 -1.39 2.66 -14.87
C LYS A 129 -1.47 1.15 -15.10
N LEU A 130 -2.17 0.41 -14.23
CA LEU A 130 -2.44 -1.03 -14.40
C LEU A 130 -3.20 -1.34 -15.70
N LYS A 131 -4.24 -0.56 -16.01
CA LYS A 131 -5.02 -0.71 -17.23
C LYS A 131 -4.17 -0.52 -18.48
N LYS A 132 -3.33 0.52 -18.53
CA LYS A 132 -2.41 0.76 -19.64
C LYS A 132 -1.46 -0.41 -19.85
N LYS A 133 -0.93 -0.98 -18.76
CA LYS A 133 -0.07 -2.17 -18.83
C LYS A 133 -0.82 -3.40 -19.34
N ALA A 134 -2.02 -3.66 -18.83
CA ALA A 134 -2.83 -4.78 -19.29
C ALA A 134 -3.12 -4.69 -20.80
N VAL A 135 -3.48 -3.50 -21.29
CA VAL A 135 -3.69 -3.26 -22.72
C VAL A 135 -2.40 -3.51 -23.52
N LYS A 136 -1.26 -3.03 -23.03
CA LYS A 136 0.04 -3.24 -23.69
C LYS A 136 0.40 -4.72 -23.80
N THR A 137 0.32 -5.48 -22.70
CA THR A 137 0.65 -6.91 -22.68
C THR A 137 -0.25 -7.73 -23.62
N VAL A 138 -1.55 -7.38 -23.69
CA VAL A 138 -2.46 -8.02 -24.64
C VAL A 138 -2.10 -7.68 -26.09
N GLN A 139 -1.74 -6.43 -26.38
CA GLN A 139 -1.29 -6.03 -27.72
C GLN A 139 0.00 -6.74 -28.14
N GLU A 140 0.93 -6.93 -27.20
CA GLU A 140 2.19 -7.65 -27.43
C GLU A 140 1.94 -9.14 -27.71
N GLU A 141 1.00 -9.76 -26.99
CA GLU A 141 0.53 -11.12 -27.27
C GLU A 141 -0.13 -11.24 -28.66
N GLU A 142 -0.99 -10.30 -29.03
CA GLU A 142 -1.67 -10.28 -30.33
C GLU A 142 -0.68 -10.10 -31.49
N GLN A 143 0.33 -9.24 -31.32
CA GLN A 143 1.39 -9.04 -32.30
C GLN A 143 2.21 -10.32 -32.49
N LEU A 144 2.59 -10.98 -31.39
CA LEU A 144 3.35 -12.24 -31.46
C LEU A 144 2.58 -13.32 -32.23
N LYS A 145 1.25 -13.40 -32.03
CA LYS A 145 0.39 -14.33 -32.79
C LYS A 145 0.33 -14.00 -34.29
N ALA A 146 0.45 -12.73 -34.66
CA ALA A 146 0.41 -12.28 -36.06
C ALA A 146 1.73 -12.55 -36.80
N ASP A 147 2.86 -12.56 -36.11
CA ASP A 147 4.20 -12.67 -36.71
C ASP A 147 4.56 -14.08 -37.24
N GLY A 148 3.75 -15.12 -36.95
CA GLY A 148 3.84 -16.44 -37.56
C GLY A 148 4.80 -17.45 -36.88
N LYS A 149 4.86 -18.69 -37.40
CA LYS A 149 5.52 -19.88 -36.79
C LYS A 149 7.04 -19.93 -36.96
N GLY A 150 7.74 -18.84 -36.67
CA GLY A 150 9.21 -18.87 -36.49
C GLY A 150 9.59 -19.62 -35.22
N ASP A 151 10.87 -19.60 -34.84
CA ASP A 151 11.30 -20.02 -33.50
C ASP A 151 10.85 -18.96 -32.47
N THR A 152 9.55 -18.95 -32.16
CA THR A 152 8.87 -17.96 -31.29
C THR A 152 8.88 -18.36 -29.83
N GLN A 153 9.47 -19.49 -29.47
CA GLN A 153 9.39 -20.05 -28.12
C GLN A 153 9.95 -19.08 -27.06
N GLU A 154 11.05 -18.39 -27.36
CA GLU A 154 11.62 -17.39 -26.45
C GLU A 154 10.70 -16.18 -26.26
N ALA A 155 10.09 -15.68 -27.35
CA ALA A 155 9.15 -14.58 -27.29
C ALA A 155 7.84 -14.96 -26.56
N GLU A 156 7.37 -16.19 -26.71
CA GLU A 156 6.21 -16.73 -25.98
C GLU A 156 6.48 -16.77 -24.47
N LEU A 157 7.69 -17.19 -24.06
CA LEU A 157 8.08 -17.19 -22.65
C LEU A 157 8.11 -15.77 -22.07
N LEU A 158 8.63 -14.79 -22.80
CA LEU A 158 8.64 -13.39 -22.36
C LEU A 158 7.22 -12.84 -22.14
N ILE A 159 6.28 -13.12 -23.06
CA ILE A 159 4.88 -12.71 -22.90
C ILE A 159 4.24 -13.38 -21.67
N LEU A 160 4.51 -14.67 -21.44
CA LEU A 160 4.01 -15.36 -20.26
C LEU A 160 4.55 -14.75 -18.96
N ASP A 161 5.82 -14.37 -18.93
CA ASP A 161 6.44 -13.67 -17.79
C ASP A 161 5.79 -12.30 -17.56
N GLU A 162 5.53 -11.52 -18.62
CA GLU A 162 4.80 -10.25 -18.50
C GLU A 162 3.38 -10.43 -17.94
N PHE A 163 2.66 -11.47 -18.38
CA PHE A 163 1.34 -11.81 -17.82
C PHE A 163 1.44 -12.22 -16.35
N ALA A 164 2.47 -12.96 -15.95
CA ALA A 164 2.68 -13.35 -14.55
C ALA A 164 2.93 -12.11 -13.67
N VAL A 165 3.73 -11.16 -14.14
CA VAL A 165 3.98 -9.88 -13.48
C VAL A 165 2.69 -9.05 -13.40
N LEU A 166 1.93 -8.96 -14.49
CA LEU A 166 0.63 -8.28 -14.51
C LEU A 166 -0.33 -8.90 -13.50
N CYS A 167 -0.45 -10.24 -13.47
CA CYS A 167 -1.28 -10.93 -12.49
C CYS A 167 -0.87 -10.59 -11.06
N ARG A 168 0.42 -10.65 -10.73
CA ARG A 168 0.92 -10.27 -9.40
C ARG A 168 0.52 -8.84 -9.03
N ASP A 169 0.72 -7.89 -9.95
CA ASP A 169 0.37 -6.49 -9.74
C ASP A 169 -1.14 -6.30 -9.48
N LEU A 170 -1.99 -7.00 -10.24
CA LEU A 170 -3.44 -7.01 -10.05
C LEU A 170 -3.81 -7.56 -8.65
N TYR A 171 -3.20 -8.68 -8.23
CA TYR A 171 -3.45 -9.29 -6.92
C TYR A 171 -2.93 -8.45 -5.75
N ALA A 172 -1.92 -7.60 -5.95
CA ALA A 172 -1.47 -6.65 -4.93
C ALA A 172 -2.42 -5.46 -4.78
N PHE A 173 -3.04 -5.01 -5.88
CA PHE A 173 -3.82 -3.77 -5.90
C PHE A 173 -5.34 -3.96 -5.69
N TYR A 174 -5.97 -4.88 -6.42
CA TYR A 174 -7.44 -5.02 -6.41
C TYR A 174 -8.02 -5.33 -5.03
N PRO A 175 -7.43 -6.20 -4.19
CA PRO A 175 -7.95 -6.44 -2.84
C PRO A 175 -8.02 -5.17 -1.98
N MET A 176 -7.06 -4.25 -2.16
CA MET A 176 -7.07 -2.96 -1.46
C MET A 176 -8.14 -2.03 -2.02
N LEU A 177 -8.24 -1.92 -3.34
CA LEU A 177 -9.22 -1.07 -4.02
C LEU A 177 -10.66 -1.48 -3.67
N ILE A 178 -10.98 -2.77 -3.76
CA ILE A 178 -12.30 -3.31 -3.47
C ILE A 178 -12.71 -2.96 -2.04
N ARG A 179 -11.85 -3.28 -1.07
CA ARG A 179 -12.11 -3.00 0.35
C ARG A 179 -12.29 -1.51 0.62
N TYR A 180 -11.46 -0.67 0.00
CA TYR A 180 -11.52 0.77 0.18
C TYR A 180 -12.83 1.34 -0.39
N VAL A 181 -13.22 0.95 -1.60
CA VAL A 181 -14.46 1.39 -2.25
C VAL A 181 -15.68 0.90 -1.48
N ASP A 182 -15.70 -0.36 -1.06
CA ASP A 182 -16.80 -0.92 -0.28
C ASP A 182 -17.02 -0.10 1.01
N ASN A 183 -15.94 0.22 1.74
CA ASN A 183 -16.02 1.03 2.95
C ASN A 183 -16.60 2.43 2.69
N ASN A 184 -16.14 3.11 1.64
CA ASN A 184 -16.59 4.46 1.31
C ASN A 184 -17.98 4.50 0.66
N ARG A 185 -18.48 3.37 0.13
CA ARG A 185 -19.83 3.27 -0.42
C ARG A 185 -20.89 3.14 0.68
N TYR A 186 -20.59 2.40 1.76
CA TYR A 186 -21.52 2.22 2.88
C TYR A 186 -21.38 3.28 3.99
N GLY A 187 -20.23 3.97 4.08
CA GLY A 187 -20.02 5.08 5.03
C GLY A 187 -20.51 6.45 4.55
N GLY A 188 -21.15 6.53 3.37
CA GLY A 188 -21.62 7.78 2.77
C GLY A 188 -23.03 8.22 3.17
N ASP A 189 -23.78 7.40 3.91
CA ASP A 189 -25.13 7.72 4.38
C ASP A 189 -25.30 7.25 5.84
N LEU A 190 -25.18 8.18 6.80
CA LEU A 190 -25.91 8.29 8.08
C LEU A 190 -25.39 9.49 8.89
#